data_AF-A0AA36APC8-F1
#
_entry.id   AF-A0AA36APC8-F1
#
_cell.length_a   1.000
_cell.length_b   1.000
_cell.length_c   1.000
_cell.angle_alpha   90.00
_cell.angle_beta   90.00
_cell.angle_gamma   90.00
#
_symmetry.space_group_name_H-M   'P 1'
#
loop_
_entity.id
_entity.type
_entity.pdbx_description
1 polymer ?
#
loop_
_entity_poly.entity_id
_entity_poly.type
_entity_poly.pdbx_seq_one_letter_code
_entity_poly.pdbx_strand_id
1 'polypeptide(L)'
;MVIVALSEKNRSHIPYRNSMMTSVLRDSLGGNCMTSMIATCAVDKNNIDESISTCRFAQRVALIKNEAILNEEFDPKLLISKLKKEVNQLKEELALRTGDIREDELTSEEVQQCIDLVNHYLEDSELEAVLDVGADMRKIQKCFDILKTYHEVGVVYAATHNFADIIVAIDFGKKRLEEQTARFQSETRSKETTATNHQDLDVSPYFSAEESKLKNIIMQRDNEINILL
;
A
#
# COMPACT_ATOMS: atom_id res chain seq x y z
N MET A 1 -33.51 -17.43 -19.83
CA MET A 1 -32.84 -16.86 -21.03
C MET A 1 -32.15 -15.56 -20.64
N VAL A 2 -30.80 -15.54 -20.61
CA VAL A 2 -29.99 -14.38 -20.17
C VAL A 2 -30.08 -13.20 -21.15
N ILE A 3 -29.99 -13.48 -22.46
CA ILE A 3 -30.09 -12.46 -23.52
C ILE A 3 -31.45 -11.74 -23.52
N VAL A 4 -32.54 -12.48 -23.28
CA VAL A 4 -33.88 -11.88 -23.18
C VAL A 4 -33.96 -10.96 -21.96
N ALA A 5 -33.44 -11.42 -20.81
CA ALA A 5 -33.40 -10.63 -19.59
C ALA A 5 -32.57 -9.35 -19.73
N LEU A 6 -31.47 -9.38 -20.48
CA LEU A 6 -30.60 -8.24 -20.76
C LEU A 6 -31.17 -7.26 -21.79
N SER A 7 -31.95 -7.78 -22.75
CA SER A 7 -32.63 -6.95 -23.75
C SER A 7 -33.79 -6.14 -23.14
N GLU A 8 -34.33 -6.57 -22.00
CA GLU A 8 -35.41 -5.89 -21.27
C GLU A 8 -34.82 -4.86 -20.29
N LYS A 9 -35.10 -3.57 -20.50
CA LYS A 9 -34.48 -2.47 -19.71
C LYS A 9 -34.83 -2.44 -18.21
N ASN A 10 -35.82 -3.20 -17.76
CA ASN A 10 -36.42 -3.07 -16.42
C ASN A 10 -36.34 -4.34 -15.56
N ARG A 11 -35.43 -5.26 -15.87
CA ARG A 11 -35.31 -6.50 -15.11
C ARG A 11 -34.19 -6.43 -14.09
N SER A 12 -34.54 -6.59 -12.80
CA SER A 12 -33.57 -6.53 -11.69
C SER A 12 -32.65 -7.74 -11.62
N HIS A 13 -33.15 -8.94 -11.94
CA HIS A 13 -32.39 -10.17 -11.83
C HIS A 13 -32.10 -10.79 -13.20
N ILE A 14 -30.80 -10.95 -13.50
CA ILE A 14 -30.29 -11.58 -14.70
C ILE A 14 -29.70 -12.96 -14.33
N PRO A 15 -30.25 -14.07 -14.87
CA PRO A 15 -29.93 -15.41 -14.40
C PRO A 15 -28.63 -15.97 -15.02
N TYR A 16 -27.50 -15.27 -14.86
CA TYR A 16 -26.18 -15.73 -15.35
C TYR A 16 -25.77 -17.09 -14.78
N ARG A 17 -26.26 -17.43 -13.57
CA ARG A 17 -25.95 -18.68 -12.86
C ARG A 17 -26.69 -19.92 -13.37
N ASN A 18 -27.59 -19.77 -14.35
CA ASN A 18 -28.31 -20.92 -14.90
C ASN A 18 -27.42 -21.87 -15.72
N SER A 19 -26.27 -21.39 -16.20
CA SER A 19 -25.23 -22.24 -16.81
C SER A 19 -23.84 -21.72 -16.51
N MET A 20 -22.85 -22.62 -16.56
CA MET A 20 -21.43 -22.28 -16.41
C MET A 20 -20.98 -21.33 -17.53
N MET A 21 -21.42 -21.58 -18.76
CA MET A 21 -21.15 -20.72 -19.91
C MET A 21 -21.63 -19.27 -19.69
N THR A 22 -22.86 -19.06 -19.23
CA THR A 22 -23.36 -17.69 -18.97
C THR A 22 -22.77 -17.07 -17.72
N SER A 23 -22.23 -17.87 -16.80
CA SER A 23 -21.53 -17.36 -15.62
C SER A 23 -20.16 -16.80 -15.98
N VAL A 24 -19.42 -17.50 -16.84
CA VAL A 24 -18.11 -17.06 -17.36
C VAL A 24 -18.28 -15.87 -18.30
N LEU A 25 -19.31 -15.89 -19.16
CA LEU A 25 -19.59 -14.79 -20.10
C LEU A 25 -20.36 -13.62 -19.49
N ARG A 26 -20.48 -13.54 -18.16
CA ARG A 26 -21.21 -12.46 -17.47
C ARG A 26 -20.69 -11.10 -17.91
N ASP A 27 -19.37 -10.92 -17.89
CA ASP A 27 -18.76 -9.62 -18.20
C ASP A 27 -18.88 -9.26 -19.69
N SER A 28 -18.90 -10.27 -20.56
CA SER A 28 -19.17 -10.10 -21.99
C SER A 28 -20.62 -9.73 -22.30
N LEU A 29 -21.57 -10.12 -21.46
CA LEU A 29 -23.00 -9.96 -21.69
C LEU A 29 -23.59 -8.92 -20.73
N GLY A 30 -23.06 -7.70 -20.72
CA GLY A 30 -23.55 -6.59 -19.88
C GLY A 30 -22.59 -6.08 -18.82
N GLY A 31 -21.29 -6.39 -18.91
CA GLY A 31 -20.25 -5.90 -18.00
C GLY A 31 -19.13 -5.15 -18.72
N ASN A 32 -17.93 -5.20 -18.12
CA ASN A 32 -16.74 -4.54 -18.65
C ASN A 32 -16.05 -5.38 -19.74
N CYS A 33 -16.62 -5.35 -20.95
CA CYS A 33 -16.04 -6.05 -22.10
C CYS A 33 -16.54 -5.49 -23.43
N MET A 34 -15.63 -5.29 -24.39
CA MET A 34 -15.99 -5.03 -25.78
C MET A 34 -16.39 -6.34 -26.46
N THR A 35 -17.69 -6.57 -26.62
CA THR A 35 -18.21 -7.85 -27.11
C THR A 35 -18.73 -7.74 -28.53
N SER A 36 -18.38 -8.70 -29.38
CA SER A 36 -18.90 -8.87 -30.74
C SER A 36 -19.42 -10.29 -30.92
N MET A 37 -20.62 -10.42 -31.47
CA MET A 37 -21.24 -11.70 -31.78
C MET A 37 -21.17 -11.97 -33.28
N ILE A 38 -20.72 -13.16 -33.67
CA ILE A 38 -20.80 -13.65 -35.05
C ILE A 38 -21.94 -14.67 -35.13
N ALA A 39 -22.92 -14.39 -35.98
CA ALA A 39 -24.04 -15.28 -36.25
C ALA A 39 -23.81 -16.04 -37.56
N THR A 40 -23.63 -17.36 -37.47
CA THR A 40 -23.49 -18.24 -38.64
C THR A 40 -24.86 -18.79 -39.04
N CYS A 41 -25.23 -18.64 -40.31
CA CYS A 41 -26.55 -19.05 -40.83
C CYS A 41 -26.38 -19.96 -42.04
N ALA A 42 -27.28 -20.92 -42.21
CA ALA A 42 -27.34 -21.81 -43.37
C ALA A 42 -28.41 -21.35 -44.37
N VAL A 43 -28.14 -21.53 -45.66
CA VAL A 43 -29.03 -21.08 -46.76
C VAL A 43 -29.92 -22.23 -47.28
N ASP A 44 -29.71 -23.45 -46.82
CA ASP A 44 -30.50 -24.61 -47.22
C ASP A 44 -31.95 -24.51 -46.75
N LYS A 45 -32.89 -24.94 -47.61
CA LYS A 45 -34.34 -24.90 -47.32
C LYS A 45 -34.72 -25.58 -45.99
N ASN A 46 -34.04 -26.66 -45.64
CA ASN A 46 -34.31 -27.41 -44.41
C ASN A 46 -33.88 -26.65 -43.14
N ASN A 47 -32.98 -25.67 -43.27
CA ASN A 47 -32.38 -24.95 -42.15
C ASN A 47 -32.88 -23.48 -42.06
N ILE A 48 -33.81 -23.06 -42.93
CA ILE A 48 -34.31 -21.68 -42.97
C ILE A 48 -34.90 -21.26 -41.61
N ASP A 49 -35.67 -22.14 -40.96
CA ASP A 49 -36.31 -21.83 -39.68
C ASP A 49 -35.29 -21.60 -38.55
N GLU A 50 -34.20 -22.37 -38.53
CA GLU A 50 -33.09 -22.21 -37.57
C GLU A 50 -32.25 -20.96 -37.87
N SER A 51 -32.01 -20.66 -39.16
CA SER A 51 -31.35 -19.43 -39.58
C SER A 51 -32.15 -18.19 -39.16
N ILE A 52 -33.49 -18.21 -39.30
CA ILE A 52 -34.36 -17.13 -38.81
C ILE A 52 -34.27 -17.00 -37.29
N SER A 53 -34.27 -18.13 -36.56
CA SER A 53 -34.13 -18.14 -35.11
C SER A 53 -32.79 -17.57 -34.64
N THR A 54 -31.71 -17.89 -35.37
CA THR A 54 -30.35 -17.36 -35.14
C THR A 54 -30.30 -15.85 -35.36
N CYS A 55 -30.86 -15.35 -36.46
CA CYS A 55 -30.96 -13.91 -36.73
C CYS A 55 -31.76 -13.17 -35.65
N ARG A 56 -32.90 -13.72 -35.21
CA ARG A 56 -33.70 -13.15 -34.12
C ARG A 56 -32.95 -13.11 -32.80
N PHE A 57 -32.12 -14.12 -32.53
CA PHE A 57 -31.26 -14.15 -31.35
C PHE A 57 -30.18 -13.07 -31.44
N ALA A 58 -29.48 -12.97 -32.57
CA ALA A 58 -28.47 -11.94 -32.81
C ALA A 58 -29.04 -10.52 -32.69
N GLN A 59 -30.26 -10.30 -33.20
CA GLN A 59 -30.96 -9.02 -33.07
C GLN A 59 -31.16 -8.61 -31.60
N ARG A 60 -31.47 -9.55 -30.71
CA ARG A 60 -31.60 -9.26 -29.27
C ARG A 60 -30.25 -9.00 -28.62
N VAL A 61 -29.21 -9.74 -29.01
CA VAL A 61 -27.85 -9.53 -28.50
C VAL A 61 -27.35 -8.13 -28.87
N ALA A 62 -27.65 -7.65 -30.08
CA ALA A 62 -27.28 -6.31 -30.52
C ALA A 62 -27.91 -5.16 -29.71
N LEU A 63 -28.97 -5.42 -28.93
CA LEU A 63 -29.60 -4.42 -28.06
C LEU A 63 -28.92 -4.29 -26.70
N ILE A 64 -28.06 -5.25 -26.34
CA ILE A 64 -27.36 -5.27 -25.05
C ILE A 64 -26.26 -4.21 -25.09
N LYS A 65 -26.20 -3.40 -24.03
CA LYS A 65 -25.17 -2.37 -23.86
C LYS A 65 -24.15 -2.85 -22.83
N ASN A 66 -22.88 -2.74 -23.20
CA ASN A 66 -21.75 -2.98 -22.30
C ASN A 66 -21.05 -1.65 -22.00
N GLU A 67 -20.56 -1.49 -20.79
CA GLU A 67 -19.74 -0.35 -20.38
C GLU A 67 -18.30 -0.84 -20.22
N ALA A 68 -17.53 -0.71 -21.29
CA ALA A 68 -16.12 -1.10 -21.29
C ALA A 68 -15.25 0.03 -20.71
N ILE A 69 -14.45 -0.32 -19.70
CA ILE A 69 -13.53 0.55 -18.97
C ILE A 69 -12.13 -0.04 -19.12
N LEU A 70 -11.13 0.82 -19.30
CA LEU A 70 -9.73 0.39 -19.35
C LEU A 70 -9.34 -0.25 -18.02
N ASN A 71 -8.91 -1.52 -18.07
CA ASN A 71 -8.40 -2.23 -16.90
C ASN A 71 -6.96 -1.81 -16.66
N GLU A 72 -6.75 -0.79 -15.83
CA GLU A 72 -5.42 -0.39 -15.38
C GLU A 72 -4.98 -1.28 -14.22
N GLU A 73 -3.90 -2.03 -14.42
CA GLU A 73 -3.27 -2.81 -13.35
C GLU A 73 -2.16 -1.97 -12.72
N PHE A 74 -2.37 -1.52 -11.49
CA PHE A 74 -1.33 -0.89 -10.68
C PHE A 74 -0.59 -1.96 -9.89
N ASP A 75 0.74 -1.90 -9.87
CA ASP A 75 1.52 -2.71 -8.92
C ASP A 75 1.01 -2.38 -7.50
N PRO A 76 0.51 -3.37 -6.73
CA PRO A 76 0.00 -3.14 -5.38
C PRO A 76 1.02 -2.41 -4.51
N LYS A 77 2.33 -2.64 -4.70
CA LYS A 77 3.38 -1.95 -3.94
C LYS A 77 3.45 -0.46 -4.28
N LEU A 78 3.32 -0.11 -5.56
CA LEU A 78 3.31 1.28 -6.00
C LEU A 78 2.06 2.00 -5.52
N LEU A 79 0.89 1.34 -5.57
CA LEU A 79 -0.36 1.91 -5.07
C LEU A 79 -0.29 2.15 -3.56
N ILE A 80 0.20 1.17 -2.79
CA ILE A 80 0.38 1.31 -1.34
C ILE A 80 1.36 2.44 -1.01
N SER A 81 2.48 2.54 -1.72
CA SER A 81 3.45 3.61 -1.54
C SER A 81 2.85 4.99 -1.81
N LYS A 82 2.09 5.12 -2.91
CA LYS A 82 1.39 6.37 -3.27
C LYS A 82 0.35 6.75 -2.23
N LEU A 83 -0.49 5.80 -1.79
CA LEU A 83 -1.51 6.03 -0.77
C LEU A 83 -0.89 6.38 0.58
N LYS A 84 0.20 5.70 1.00
CA LYS A 84 0.94 6.05 2.22
C LYS A 84 1.49 7.47 2.16
N LYS A 85 2.01 7.89 1.00
CA LYS A 85 2.51 9.24 0.79
C LYS A 85 1.38 10.29 0.88
N GLU A 86 0.25 10.04 0.23
CA GLU A 86 -0.93 10.91 0.30
C GLU A 86 -1.47 11.02 1.74
N VAL A 87 -1.54 9.90 2.48
CA VAL A 87 -1.95 9.89 3.90
C VAL A 87 -0.99 10.72 4.75
N ASN A 88 0.32 10.61 4.54
CA ASN A 88 1.30 11.38 5.30
C ASN A 88 1.17 12.89 5.00
N GLN A 89 1.01 13.27 3.73
CA GLN A 89 0.81 14.67 3.35
C GLN A 89 -0.45 15.27 3.97
N LEU A 90 -1.56 14.55 3.92
CA LEU A 90 -2.83 15.02 4.51
C LEU A 90 -2.72 15.11 6.04
N LYS A 91 -2.04 14.16 6.69
CA LYS A 91 -1.78 14.23 8.13
C LYS A 91 -0.92 15.44 8.50
N GLU A 92 0.08 15.76 7.69
CA GLU A 92 0.93 16.94 7.91
C GLU A 92 0.13 18.24 7.74
N GLU A 93 -0.71 18.34 6.70
CA GLU A 93 -1.58 19.50 6.49
C GLU A 93 -2.58 19.69 7.65
N LEU A 94 -3.12 18.57 8.18
CA LEU A 94 -4.01 18.59 9.34
C LEU A 94 -3.27 18.99 10.62
N ALA A 95 -2.05 18.51 10.83
CA ALA A 95 -1.24 18.88 12.00
C ALA A 95 -0.90 20.39 11.98
N LEU A 96 -0.55 20.93 10.81
CA LEU A 96 -0.31 22.35 10.61
C LEU A 96 -1.55 23.21 10.90
N ARG A 97 -2.74 22.76 10.50
CA ARG A 97 -4.01 23.50 10.69
C ARG A 97 -4.59 23.38 12.10
N THR A 98 -4.47 22.22 12.73
CA THR A 98 -5.19 21.90 13.96
C THR A 98 -4.33 22.17 15.20
N GLY A 99 -2.99 22.28 15.04
CA GLY A 99 -2.08 22.46 16.16
C GLY A 99 -2.00 21.23 17.08
N ASP A 100 -2.59 20.10 16.67
CA ASP A 100 -2.48 18.83 17.37
C ASP A 100 -1.04 18.35 17.27
N ILE A 101 -0.33 18.50 18.38
CA ILE A 101 0.96 17.86 18.62
C ILE A 101 0.65 16.37 18.67
N ARG A 102 1.03 15.62 17.64
CA ARG A 102 1.01 14.15 17.69
C ARG A 102 1.71 13.74 19.01
N GLU A 103 1.25 12.70 19.70
CA GLU A 103 1.88 12.18 20.93
C GLU A 103 2.74 10.92 20.68
N ASP A 104 2.63 10.29 19.52
CA ASP A 104 3.35 9.06 19.16
C ASP A 104 4.88 9.23 19.12
N GLU A 105 5.70 8.33 19.64
CA GLU A 105 7.16 8.44 19.47
C GLU A 105 7.57 8.38 17.99
N LEU A 106 8.62 9.13 17.61
CA LEU A 106 9.21 9.07 16.26
C LEU A 106 9.61 7.63 15.93
N THR A 107 9.23 7.16 14.75
CA THR A 107 9.62 5.82 14.32
C THR A 107 11.13 5.73 14.10
N SER A 108 11.70 4.54 14.25
CA SER A 108 13.15 4.30 14.07
C SER A 108 13.67 4.80 12.71
N GLU A 109 12.86 4.64 11.66
CA GLU A 109 13.18 5.13 10.31
C GLU A 109 13.24 6.67 10.25
N GLU A 110 12.34 7.36 10.96
CA GLU A 110 12.32 8.83 11.01
C GLU A 110 13.47 9.40 11.85
N VAL A 111 13.86 8.71 12.93
CA VAL A 111 15.03 9.08 13.72
C VAL A 111 16.30 8.95 12.89
N GLN A 112 16.43 7.86 12.12
CA GLN A 112 17.57 7.68 11.22
C GLN A 112 17.63 8.77 10.16
N GLN A 113 16.50 9.13 9.55
CA GLN A 113 16.43 10.24 8.60
C GLN A 113 16.87 11.58 9.23
N CYS A 114 16.50 11.85 10.49
CA CYS A 114 16.94 13.04 11.20
C CYS A 114 18.46 13.06 11.41
N ILE A 115 19.07 11.91 11.73
CA ILE A 115 20.53 11.77 11.87
C ILE A 115 21.21 12.04 10.53
N ASP A 116 20.71 11.46 9.44
CA ASP A 116 21.28 11.61 8.11
C ASP A 116 21.21 13.06 7.62
N LEU A 117 20.07 13.74 7.86
CA LEU A 117 19.90 15.17 7.54
C LEU A 117 20.86 16.06 8.31
N VAL A 118 21.05 15.80 9.62
CA VAL A 118 21.99 16.57 10.45
C VAL A 118 23.43 16.34 10.02
N ASN A 119 23.81 15.10 9.70
CA ASN A 119 25.15 14.81 9.20
C ASN A 119 25.41 15.51 7.86
N HIS A 120 24.44 15.48 6.94
CA HIS A 120 24.55 16.19 5.67
C HIS A 120 24.72 17.70 5.87
N TYR A 121 23.95 18.29 6.79
CA TYR A 121 24.06 19.71 7.15
C TYR A 121 25.42 20.06 7.77
N LEU A 122 26.00 19.17 8.59
CA LEU A 122 27.31 19.39 9.22
C LEU A 122 28.49 19.19 8.26
N GLU A 123 28.33 18.34 7.23
CA GLU A 123 29.33 18.12 6.20
C GLU A 123 29.34 19.22 5.13
N ASP A 124 28.22 19.93 4.96
CA ASP A 124 28.12 21.03 4.02
C ASP A 124 29.00 22.22 4.47
N SER A 125 29.83 22.69 3.54
CA SER A 125 30.77 23.80 3.78
C SER A 125 30.18 25.17 3.39
N GLU A 126 28.95 25.21 2.87
CA GLU A 126 28.25 26.45 2.54
C GLU A 126 27.70 27.16 3.81
N LEU A 127 27.91 28.48 3.87
CA LEU A 127 27.49 29.32 5.01
C LEU A 127 25.96 29.48 5.13
N GLU A 128 25.22 29.13 4.08
CA GLU A 128 23.76 29.25 3.95
C GLU A 128 23.06 27.87 3.91
N ALA A 129 23.75 26.80 4.34
CA ALA A 129 23.10 25.50 4.45
C ALA A 129 21.84 25.61 5.33
N VAL A 130 20.73 25.00 4.90
CA VAL A 130 19.47 25.01 5.62
C VAL A 130 19.10 23.57 5.97
N LEU A 131 18.91 23.32 7.26
CA LEU A 131 18.39 22.05 7.74
C LEU A 131 16.87 22.04 7.58
N ASP A 132 16.38 21.51 6.45
CA ASP A 132 14.94 21.34 6.20
C ASP A 132 14.42 20.04 6.84
N VAL A 133 13.79 20.18 8.00
CA VAL A 133 13.27 19.07 8.80
C VAL A 133 11.74 18.92 8.61
N GLY A 134 11.13 19.74 7.75
CA GLY A 134 9.68 19.83 7.60
C GLY A 134 8.99 20.52 8.79
N ALA A 135 7.66 20.41 8.84
CA ALA A 135 6.83 21.08 9.85
C ALA A 135 6.71 20.32 11.19
N ASP A 136 7.30 19.13 11.30
CA ASP A 136 7.17 18.30 12.48
C ASP A 136 8.10 18.77 13.61
N MET A 137 7.51 19.41 14.62
CA MET A 137 8.20 19.92 15.81
C MET A 137 9.08 18.85 16.50
N ARG A 138 8.73 17.57 16.41
CA ARG A 138 9.50 16.48 17.05
C ARG A 138 10.79 16.17 16.29
N LYS A 139 10.71 16.14 14.96
CA LYS A 139 11.89 15.96 14.11
C LYS A 139 12.85 17.13 14.33
N ILE A 140 12.31 18.35 14.41
CA ILE A 140 13.06 19.56 14.76
C ILE A 140 13.75 19.40 16.13
N GLN A 141 13.00 19.02 17.18
CA GLN A 141 13.56 18.80 18.52
C GLN A 141 14.66 17.73 18.52
N LYS A 142 14.45 16.61 17.82
CA LYS A 142 15.47 15.54 17.71
C LYS A 142 16.71 15.99 16.95
N CYS A 143 16.57 16.72 15.86
CA CYS A 143 17.72 17.30 15.16
C CYS A 143 18.52 18.25 16.07
N PHE A 144 17.84 19.07 16.88
CA PHE A 144 18.52 19.93 17.86
C PHE A 144 19.21 19.16 18.98
N ASP A 145 18.61 18.08 19.50
CA ASP A 145 19.24 17.20 20.49
C ASP A 145 20.52 16.55 19.94
N ILE A 146 20.47 16.09 18.68
CA ILE A 146 21.62 15.52 17.98
C ILE A 146 22.72 16.57 17.81
N LEU A 147 22.38 17.76 17.30
CA LEU A 147 23.33 18.88 17.14
C LEU A 147 23.98 19.29 18.48
N LYS A 148 23.19 19.34 19.56
CA LYS A 148 23.70 19.64 20.90
C LYS A 148 24.71 18.59 21.37
N THR A 149 24.45 17.32 21.07
CA THR A 149 25.37 16.21 21.37
C THR A 149 26.68 16.36 20.60
N TYR A 150 26.63 16.67 19.29
CA TYR A 150 27.83 16.93 18.49
C TYR A 150 28.64 18.12 19.01
N HIS A 151 27.96 19.20 19.44
CA HIS A 151 28.63 20.36 20.03
C HIS A 151 29.30 20.03 21.38
N GLU A 152 28.63 19.33 22.29
CA GLU A 152 29.21 18.91 23.58
C GLU A 152 30.44 18.02 23.37
N VAL A 153 30.37 17.10 22.41
CA VAL A 153 31.47 16.24 22.02
C VAL A 153 32.63 17.08 21.45
N GLY A 154 32.35 18.01 20.53
CA GLY A 154 33.36 18.91 19.94
C GLY A 154 34.06 19.84 20.96
N VAL A 155 33.33 20.38 21.94
CA VAL A 155 33.90 21.24 22.99
C VAL A 155 34.83 20.46 23.93
N VAL A 156 34.51 19.21 24.25
CA VAL A 156 35.39 18.34 25.04
C VAL A 156 36.69 18.03 24.29
N TYR A 157 36.64 17.89 22.96
CA TYR A 157 37.82 17.63 22.13
C TYR A 157 38.72 18.86 21.92
N ALA A 158 38.16 20.06 21.83
CA ALA A 158 38.95 21.31 21.72
C ALA A 158 39.78 21.60 22.99
N ALA A 159 39.39 21.03 24.14
CA ALA A 159 40.12 21.18 25.40
C ALA A 159 41.37 20.27 25.50
N THR A 160 41.48 19.19 24.71
CA THR A 160 42.59 18.23 24.75
C THR A 160 43.46 18.37 23.51
N HIS A 161 44.53 19.17 23.58
CA HIS A 161 45.46 19.40 22.46
C HIS A 161 46.31 18.16 22.15
N ASN A 162 45.79 17.20 21.36
CA ASN A 162 46.62 16.19 20.69
C ASN A 162 45.93 15.56 19.47
N PHE A 163 46.63 15.52 18.32
CA PHE A 163 46.12 14.96 17.05
C PHE A 163 45.85 13.44 17.08
N ALA A 164 46.47 12.69 18.01
CA ALA A 164 46.20 11.26 18.18
C ALA A 164 44.80 10.98 18.76
N ASP A 165 44.23 11.94 19.48
CA ASP A 165 42.92 11.78 20.13
C ASP A 165 41.75 11.96 19.15
N ILE A 166 41.98 12.53 17.96
CA ILE A 166 40.94 12.71 16.93
C ILE A 166 40.55 11.36 16.27
N ILE A 167 41.51 10.45 16.07
CA ILE A 167 41.22 9.11 15.55
C ILE A 167 40.54 8.26 16.64
N VAL A 168 40.99 8.39 17.89
CA VAL A 168 40.34 7.75 19.04
C VAL A 168 38.94 8.31 19.27
N ALA A 169 38.69 9.60 18.97
CA ALA A 169 37.39 10.25 19.07
C ALA A 169 36.36 9.72 18.09
N ILE A 170 36.76 9.53 16.82
CA ILE A 170 35.89 8.95 15.80
C ILE A 170 35.58 7.48 16.14
N ASP A 171 36.57 6.75 16.65
CA ASP A 171 36.40 5.35 17.06
C ASP A 171 35.55 5.22 18.34
N PHE A 172 35.71 6.15 19.30
CA PHE A 172 34.92 6.19 20.53
C PHE A 172 33.50 6.69 20.30
N GLY A 173 33.30 7.65 19.40
CA GLY A 173 31.98 8.10 18.94
C GLY A 173 31.23 6.96 18.25
N LYS A 174 31.90 6.21 17.37
CA LYS A 174 31.33 5.03 16.71
C LYS A 174 30.99 3.92 17.70
N LYS A 175 31.88 3.65 18.66
CA LYS A 175 31.67 2.65 19.71
C LYS A 175 30.57 3.04 20.70
N ARG A 176 30.42 4.34 21.01
CA ARG A 176 29.34 4.85 21.85
C ARG A 176 27.99 4.89 21.11
N LEU A 177 27.99 5.11 19.80
CA LEU A 177 26.80 4.97 18.96
C LEU A 177 26.36 3.50 18.85
N GLU A 178 27.31 2.57 18.73
CA GLU A 178 27.06 1.11 18.78
C GLU A 178 26.58 0.64 20.17
N GLU A 179 27.18 1.13 21.25
CA GLU A 179 26.75 0.81 22.63
C GLU A 179 25.40 1.44 22.98
N GLN A 180 25.10 2.65 22.50
CA GLN A 180 23.77 3.25 22.68
C GLN A 180 22.72 2.55 21.81
N THR A 181 23.05 2.15 20.59
CA THR A 181 22.18 1.31 19.74
C THR A 181 21.92 -0.05 20.39
N ALA A 182 22.94 -0.69 20.99
CA ALA A 182 22.81 -1.96 21.69
C ALA A 182 22.04 -1.84 23.02
N ARG A 183 22.22 -0.76 23.77
CA ARG A 183 21.45 -0.47 25.00
C ARG A 183 20.00 -0.17 24.67
N PHE A 184 19.74 0.61 23.62
CA PHE A 184 18.38 0.89 23.16
C PHE A 184 17.69 -0.38 22.65
N GLN A 185 18.40 -1.27 21.92
CA GLN A 185 17.88 -2.59 21.52
C GLN A 185 17.60 -3.53 22.71
N SER A 186 18.39 -3.41 23.80
CA SER A 186 18.13 -4.17 25.03
C SER A 186 16.96 -3.61 25.84
N GLU A 187 16.75 -2.29 25.80
CA GLU A 187 15.62 -1.59 26.42
C GLU A 187 14.32 -1.77 25.63
N THR A 188 14.35 -1.86 24.29
CA THR A 188 13.18 -2.24 23.49
C THR A 188 12.78 -3.69 23.74
N ARG A 189 13.75 -4.59 23.90
CA ARG A 189 13.48 -6.01 24.24
C ARG A 189 12.92 -6.23 25.65
N SER A 190 13.17 -5.30 26.58
CA SER A 190 12.62 -5.36 27.94
C SER A 190 11.33 -4.52 28.11
N LYS A 191 11.09 -3.51 27.27
CA LYS A 191 9.80 -2.80 27.19
C LYS A 191 8.73 -3.59 26.41
N GLU A 192 9.10 -4.44 25.45
CA GLU A 192 8.19 -5.40 24.80
C GLU A 192 7.50 -6.35 25.80
N THR A 193 8.10 -6.61 26.97
CA THR A 193 7.48 -7.49 27.99
C THR A 193 6.56 -6.75 28.97
N THR A 194 6.56 -5.40 28.99
CA THR A 194 5.85 -4.61 30.02
C THR A 194 4.84 -3.62 29.44
N ALA A 195 4.84 -3.34 28.13
CA ALA A 195 3.89 -2.42 27.48
C ALA A 195 2.58 -3.08 27.01
N THR A 196 2.24 -4.30 27.47
CA THR A 196 0.92 -4.90 27.28
C THR A 196 -0.11 -4.35 28.28
N ASN A 197 -0.23 -3.03 28.43
CA ASN A 197 -1.36 -2.40 29.13
C ASN A 197 -1.34 -0.89 28.85
N HIS A 198 -1.80 -0.47 27.67
CA HIS A 198 -2.94 0.45 27.51
C HIS A 198 -3.11 0.88 26.04
N GLN A 199 -4.20 0.36 25.44
CA GLN A 199 -5.00 0.92 24.34
C GLN A 199 -4.31 1.28 23.02
N ASP A 200 -3.71 0.26 22.40
CA ASP A 200 -3.82 0.09 20.95
C ASP A 200 -5.22 -0.47 20.61
N LEU A 201 -5.89 0.14 19.64
CA LEU A 201 -6.95 -0.55 18.89
C LEU A 201 -6.28 -1.69 18.13
N ASP A 202 -6.21 -2.85 18.76
CA ASP A 202 -5.56 -4.06 18.27
C ASP A 202 -6.18 -4.56 16.95
N VAL A 203 -5.52 -4.22 15.83
CA VAL A 203 -5.84 -4.70 14.48
C VAL A 203 -5.12 -6.01 14.11
N SER A 204 -4.30 -6.57 15.02
CA SER A 204 -3.62 -7.86 14.83
C SER A 204 -4.58 -9.06 14.63
N PRO A 205 -5.75 -9.14 15.30
CA PRO A 205 -6.74 -10.19 15.06
C PRO A 205 -7.38 -10.09 13.67
N TYR A 206 -7.49 -8.87 13.12
CA TYR A 206 -8.08 -8.65 11.79
C TYR A 206 -7.15 -9.15 10.68
N PHE A 207 -5.86 -8.82 10.77
CA PHE A 207 -4.87 -9.30 9.80
C PHE A 207 -4.71 -10.83 9.85
N SER A 208 -4.66 -11.43 11.04
CA SER A 208 -4.54 -12.89 11.18
C SER A 208 -5.79 -13.65 10.68
N ALA A 209 -6.98 -13.09 10.92
CA ALA A 209 -8.24 -13.67 10.45
C ALA A 209 -8.42 -13.51 8.93
N GLU A 210 -8.00 -12.40 8.34
CA GLU A 210 -7.99 -12.20 6.89
C GLU A 210 -6.95 -13.10 6.22
N GLU A 211 -5.76 -13.25 6.77
CA GLU A 211 -4.73 -14.14 6.23
C GLU A 211 -5.19 -15.60 6.27
N SER A 212 -5.90 -16.01 7.33
CA SER A 212 -6.50 -17.34 7.46
C SER A 212 -7.67 -17.56 6.50
N LYS A 213 -8.48 -16.53 6.24
CA LYS A 213 -9.52 -16.56 5.20
C LYS A 213 -8.92 -16.66 3.80
N LEU A 214 -7.88 -15.88 3.52
CA LEU A 214 -7.22 -15.87 2.22
C LEU A 214 -6.53 -17.21 1.95
N LYS A 215 -5.85 -17.80 2.95
CA LYS A 215 -5.27 -19.15 2.86
C LYS A 215 -6.34 -20.22 2.63
N ASN A 216 -7.49 -20.15 3.30
CA ASN A 216 -8.60 -21.09 3.07
C ASN A 216 -9.21 -20.94 1.67
N ILE A 217 -9.37 -19.72 1.17
CA ILE A 217 -9.89 -19.48 -0.19
C ILE A 217 -8.93 -20.02 -1.26
N ILE A 218 -7.62 -19.78 -1.09
CA ILE A 218 -6.59 -20.29 -2.01
C ILE A 218 -6.60 -21.83 -1.98
N MET A 219 -6.63 -22.44 -0.79
CA MET A 219 -6.66 -23.90 -0.64
C MET A 219 -7.95 -24.52 -1.21
N GLN A 220 -9.08 -23.83 -1.11
CA GLN A 220 -10.35 -24.27 -1.69
C GLN A 220 -10.30 -24.20 -3.22
N ARG A 221 -9.67 -23.18 -3.81
CA ARG A 221 -9.45 -23.10 -5.26
C ARG A 221 -8.50 -24.17 -5.77
N ASP A 222 -7.41 -24.44 -5.06
CA ASP A 222 -6.45 -25.48 -5.44
C ASP A 222 -7.06 -26.88 -5.39
N ASN A 223 -7.97 -27.13 -4.44
CA ASN A 223 -8.75 -28.38 -4.40
C ASN A 223 -9.79 -28.48 -5.52
N GLU A 224 -10.48 -27.39 -5.88
CA GLU A 224 -11.42 -27.38 -7.02
C GLU A 224 -10.70 -27.60 -8.36
N ILE A 225 -9.48 -27.07 -8.51
CA ILE A 225 -8.64 -27.29 -9.70
C ILE A 225 -8.17 -28.75 -9.79
N ASN A 226 -7.77 -29.35 -8.67
CA ASN A 226 -7.35 -30.76 -8.62
C ASN A 226 -8.49 -31.78 -8.83
N ILE A 227 -9.76 -31.36 -8.72
CA ILE A 227 -10.94 -32.22 -8.99
C ILE A 227 -11.35 -32.16 -10.48
N LEU A 228 -10.87 -31.16 -11.24
CA LEU A 228 -11.19 -30.95 -12.65
C LEU A 228 -10.11 -31.43 -13.64
N LEU A 229 -8.96 -31.90 -13.14
CA LEU A 229 -7.90 -32.59 -13.88
C LEU A 229 -8.00 -34.11 -13.63
#